data_AF-A0A1G1TCS8-F1
#
_entry.id   AF-A0A1G1TCS8-F1
#
_cell.length_a   1.000
_cell.length_b   1.000
_cell.length_c   1.000
_cell.angle_alpha   90.00
_cell.angle_beta   90.00
_cell.angle_gamma   90.00
#
_symmetry.space_group_name_H-M   'P 1'
#
loop_
_entity.id
_entity.type
_entity.pdbx_description
1 polymer ?
#
loop_
_entity_poly.entity_id
_entity_poly.type
_entity_poly.pdbx_seq_one_letter_code
_entity_poly.pdbx_strand_id
1 'polypeptide(L)' 'MGSSISSDTNSNNPAVAQQAQKIQELRAQVKAQKEISDAEKQKLNGLEQQLKGAEQNLKGVKTQAKAQ' A
#
# COMPACT_ATOMS: atom_id res chain seq x y z
N MET A 1 11.31 12.81 28.70
CA MET A 1 11.95 11.48 28.77
C MET A 1 10.96 10.48 28.22
N GLY A 2 11.02 10.20 26.91
CA GLY A 2 10.12 9.23 26.28
C GLY A 2 10.77 7.86 26.33
N SER A 3 10.09 6.86 26.91
CA SER A 3 10.53 5.48 26.78
C SER A 3 10.48 5.08 25.31
N SER A 4 11.53 4.39 24.86
CA SER A 4 11.53 3.77 23.55
C SER A 4 10.79 2.43 23.63
N ILE A 5 10.12 2.00 22.56
CA ILE A 5 9.50 0.67 22.53
C ILE A 5 10.52 -0.44 22.86
N SER A 6 11.77 -0.26 22.44
CA SER A 6 12.86 -1.19 22.77
C SER A 6 13.23 -1.23 24.26
N SER A 7 13.07 -0.12 24.98
CA SER A 7 13.22 -0.11 26.45
C SER A 7 12.00 -0.71 27.13
N ASP A 8 10.81 -0.53 26.57
CA ASP A 8 9.57 -1.07 27.13
C ASP A 8 9.43 -2.58 26.92
N THR A 9 9.92 -3.12 25.80
CA THR A 9 9.98 -4.58 25.58
C THR A 9 10.91 -5.30 26.56
N ASN A 10 11.90 -4.59 27.12
CA ASN A 10 12.83 -5.11 28.13
C ASN A 10 12.44 -4.68 29.55
N SER A 11 11.21 -4.19 29.74
CA SER A 11 10.74 -3.75 31.05
C SER A 11 10.65 -4.91 32.04
N ASN A 12 11.07 -4.67 33.28
CA ASN A 12 10.87 -5.59 34.40
C ASN A 12 9.39 -5.72 34.80
N ASN A 13 8.53 -4.83 34.29
CA ASN A 13 7.08 -4.97 34.42
C ASN A 13 6.54 -5.83 33.26
N PRO A 14 6.02 -7.04 33.53
CA PRO A 14 5.59 -7.97 32.48
C PRO A 14 4.45 -7.42 31.61
N ALA A 15 3.55 -6.60 32.18
CA ALA A 15 2.46 -6.01 31.42
C ALA A 15 2.98 -4.97 30.41
N VAL A 16 3.98 -4.17 30.81
CA VAL A 16 4.64 -3.19 29.92
C VAL A 16 5.39 -3.90 28.80
N ALA A 17 6.12 -4.97 29.13
CA ALA A 17 6.84 -5.78 28.14
C ALA A 17 5.89 -6.41 27.10
N GLN A 18 4.80 -7.02 27.56
CA GLN A 18 3.78 -7.61 26.68
C GLN A 18 3.11 -6.57 25.78
N GLN A 19 2.75 -5.40 26.33
CA GLN A 19 2.15 -4.33 25.55
C GLN A 19 3.12 -3.78 24.50
N ALA A 20 4.40 -3.63 24.84
CA ALA A 20 5.42 -3.16 23.92
C ALA A 20 5.66 -4.16 22.77
N GLN A 21 5.68 -5.47 23.06
CA GLN A 21 5.73 -6.52 22.05
C GLN A 21 4.52 -6.44 21.11
N LYS A 22 3.32 -6.29 21.67
CA LYS A 22 2.09 -6.15 20.86
C LYS A 22 2.12 -4.93 19.96
N ILE A 23 2.62 -3.79 20.46
CA ILE A 23 2.78 -2.57 19.66
C ILE A 23 3.79 -2.80 18.53
N GLN A 24 4.89 -3.53 18.77
CA GLN A 24 5.88 -3.85 17.75
C GLN A 24 5.29 -4.74 16.64
N GLU A 25 4.52 -5.77 17.01
CA GLU A 25 3.79 -6.61 16.05
C GLU A 25 2.82 -5.79 15.20
N LEU A 26 2.00 -4.94 15.85
CA LEU A 26 1.02 -4.10 15.16
C LEU A 26 1.69 -3.12 14.21
N ARG A 27 2.83 -2.53 14.59
CA ARG A 27 3.62 -1.66 13.71
C ARG A 27 4.13 -2.41 12.48
N ALA A 28 4.62 -3.63 12.66
CA ALA A 28 5.07 -4.46 11.53
C ALA A 28 3.89 -4.80 10.59
N GLN A 29 2.74 -5.16 11.15
CA GLN A 29 1.52 -5.45 10.36
C GLN A 29 1.03 -4.23 9.59
N VAL A 30 0.99 -3.05 10.23
CA VAL A 30 0.59 -1.79 9.58
C VAL A 30 1.56 -1.43 8.46
N LYS A 31 2.87 -1.60 8.67
CA LYS A 31 3.87 -1.35 7.63
C LYS A 31 3.66 -2.27 6.42
N ALA A 32 3.47 -3.56 6.65
CA ALA A 32 3.22 -4.53 5.58
C ALA A 32 1.92 -4.22 4.83
N GLN A 33 0.83 -3.89 5.53
CA GLN A 33 -0.43 -3.48 4.89
C GLN A 33 -0.28 -2.21 4.04
N LYS A 34 0.53 -1.26 4.50
CA LYS A 34 0.82 -0.05 3.73
C LYS A 34 1.56 -0.37 2.43
N GLU A 35 2.57 -1.24 2.48
CA GLU A 35 3.31 -1.67 1.30
C GLU A 35 2.41 -2.38 0.28
N ILE A 36 1.49 -3.23 0.76
CA ILE A 36 0.48 -3.89 -0.09
C ILE A 36 -0.45 -2.84 -0.73
N SER A 37 -0.99 -1.91 0.07
CA SER A 37 -1.88 -0.86 -0.43
C SER A 37 -1.21 0.03 -1.49
N ASP A 38 0.07 0.36 -1.29
CA ASP A 38 0.81 1.19 -2.24
C ASP A 38 1.08 0.42 -3.55
N ALA A 39 1.37 -0.89 -3.48
CA ALA A 39 1.49 -1.74 -4.66
C ALA A 39 0.17 -1.87 -5.44
N GLU A 40 -0.96 -2.02 -4.74
CA GLU A 40 -2.28 -2.06 -5.37
C GLU A 40 -2.65 -0.75 -6.07
N LYS A 41 -2.32 0.40 -5.47
CA LYS A 41 -2.51 1.71 -6.11
C LYS A 41 -1.67 1.85 -7.38
N GLN A 42 -0.41 1.40 -7.36
CA GLN A 42 0.44 1.41 -8.55
C GLN A 42 -0.14 0.54 -9.66
N LYS A 43 -0.63 -0.65 -9.33
CA LYS A 43 -1.31 -1.54 -10.28
C LYS A 43 -2.56 -0.88 -10.87
N LEU A 44 -3.39 -0.25 -10.03
CA LEU A 44 -4.59 0.45 -10.47
C LEU A 44 -4.25 1.58 -11.46
N ASN A 45 -3.25 2.41 -11.14
CA ASN A 45 -2.80 3.48 -12.02
C ASN A 45 -2.33 2.94 -13.38
N GLY A 46 -1.63 1.80 -13.40
CA GLY A 46 -1.24 1.12 -14.63
C GLY A 46 -2.44 0.67 -15.47
N LEU A 47 -3.44 0.07 -14.83
CA LEU A 47 -4.68 -0.34 -15.49
C LEU A 47 -5.46 0.85 -16.06
N GLU A 48 -5.52 1.97 -15.35
CA GLU A 48 -6.15 3.20 -15.85
C GLU A 48 -5.45 3.76 -17.09
N GLN A 49 -4.12 3.71 -17.14
CA GLN A 49 -3.36 4.13 -18.32
C GLN A 49 -3.61 3.20 -19.51
N GLN A 50 -3.63 1.89 -19.27
CA GLN A 50 -3.95 0.90 -20.31
C GLN A 50 -5.35 1.11 -20.87
N LEU A 51 -6.33 1.37 -19.99
CA LEU A 51 -7.71 1.66 -20.41
C LEU A 51 -7.77 2.92 -21.27
N LYS A 52 -7.13 4.02 -20.84
CA LYS A 52 -7.07 5.26 -21.63
C LYS A 52 -6.43 5.03 -23.00
N GLY A 53 -5.36 4.25 -23.08
CA GLY A 53 -4.72 3.88 -24.35
C GLY A 53 -5.67 3.07 -25.24
N ALA A 54 -6.37 2.08 -24.69
CA ALA A 54 -7.35 1.28 -25.42
C ALA A 54 -8.51 2.13 -25.96
N GLU A 55 -9.01 3.08 -25.17
CA GLU A 55 -10.05 4.03 -25.61
C GLU A 55 -9.58 4.92 -26.77
N GLN A 56 -8.34 5.42 -26.71
CA GLN A 56 -7.75 6.21 -27.80
C GLN A 56 -7.59 5.39 -29.07
N ASN A 57 -7.08 4.16 -28.96
CA ASN A 57 -6.93 3.25 -30.09
C ASN A 57 -8.30 2.96 -30.73
N LEU A 58 -9.32 2.68 -29.92
CA LEU A 58 -10.68 2.46 -30.41
C LEU A 58 -11.24 3.68 -31.15
N LYS A 59 -10.99 4.90 -30.63
CA LYS A 59 -11.37 6.14 -31.33
C LYS A 59 -10.65 6.26 -32.68
N GLY A 60 -9.35 5.98 -32.73
CA GLY A 60 -8.57 5.99 -33.97
C GLY A 60 -9.11 5.02 -35.03
N VAL A 61 -9.37 3.77 -34.64
CA VAL A 61 -9.96 2.75 -35.51
C VAL A 61 -11.34 3.18 -36.02
N LYS A 62 -12.20 3.73 -35.15
CA LYS A 62 -13.51 4.24 -35.56
C LYS A 62 -13.42 5.38 -36.57
N THR A 63 -12.46 6.28 -36.41
CA THR A 63 -12.24 7.38 -37.36
C THR A 63 -11.76 6.85 -38.71
N GLN A 64 -10.80 5.92 -38.71
CA GLN A 64 -10.31 5.29 -39.96
C GLN A 64 -11.41 4.54 -40.70
N ALA A 65 -12.22 3.75 -39.98
CA ALA A 65 -13.33 3.01 -40.57
C ALA A 65 -14.42 3.92 -41.19
N LYS A 66 -14.56 5.15 -40.71
CA LYS A 66 -15.49 6.15 -41.28
C LYS A 66 -14.92 6.90 -42.48
N ALA A 67 -13.60 6.86 -42.67
CA ALA A 67 -12.90 7.54 -43.75
C ALA A 67 -12.66 6.63 -44.97
N GLN A 68 -13.02 5.34 -44.87
CA GLN A 68 -13.08 4.36 -45.96
C GLN A 68 -14.50 4.27 -46.51
#